data_AF-E2BER7-F1
#
_entry.id   AF-E2BER7-F1
#
_cell.length_a   1.000
_cell.length_b   1.000
_cell.length_c   1.000
_cell.angle_alpha   90.00
_cell.angle_beta   90.00
_cell.angle_gamma   90.00
#
_symmetry.space_group_name_H-M   'P 1'
#
loop_
_entity.id
_entity.type
_entity.pdbx_description
1 polymer ?
#
loop_
_entity_poly.entity_id
_entity_poly.type
_entity_poly.pdbx_seq_one_letter_code
_entity_poly.pdbx_strand_id
1 'polypeptide(L)' 'TVFCDYKGILLIVYLQKGKTMNSKYYCNLLGLLDVKIREKRLLKKKRIVFHQDNARVHTSVLTMAK' A
#
# COMPACT_ATOMS: atom_id res chain seq x y z
N THR A 1 1.41 8.13 4.12
CA THR A 1 2.10 7.05 3.41
C THR A 1 2.19 7.36 1.94
N VAL A 2 3.33 7.10 1.32
CA VAL A 2 3.53 7.28 -0.13
C VAL A 2 3.87 5.93 -0.74
N PHE A 3 3.11 5.51 -1.74
CA PHE A 3 3.45 4.37 -2.57
C PHE A 3 3.94 4.87 -3.92
N CYS A 4 5.11 4.38 -4.32
CA CYS A 4 5.74 4.75 -5.57
C CYS A 4 6.57 3.60 -6.13
N ASP A 5 6.91 3.70 -7.40
CA ASP A 5 7.88 2.86 -8.07
C ASP A 5 8.85 3.74 -8.90
N TYR A 6 9.71 3.11 -9.70
CA TYR A 6 10.64 3.81 -10.58
C TYR A 6 9.95 4.72 -11.63
N LYS A 7 8.64 4.56 -11.86
CA LYS A 7 7.83 5.41 -12.75
C LYS A 7 7.08 6.51 -11.97
N GLY A 8 7.36 6.67 -10.68
CA GLY A 8 6.80 7.72 -9.83
C GLY A 8 5.68 7.25 -8.91
N ILE A 9 4.89 8.22 -8.44
CA ILE A 9 3.93 8.03 -7.35
C ILE A 9 2.65 7.33 -7.84
N LEU A 10 2.22 6.33 -7.09
CA LEU A 10 0.97 5.58 -7.31
C LEU A 10 -0.17 6.11 -6.45
N LEU A 11 0.11 6.35 -5.16
CA LEU A 11 -0.88 6.74 -4.17
C LEU A 11 -0.22 7.49 -3.01
N ILE A 12 -0.81 8.61 -2.60
CA ILE A 12 -0.44 9.36 -1.40
C ILE A 12 -1.63 9.35 -0.45
N VAL A 13 -1.38 8.99 0.80
CA VAL A 13 -2.36 9.05 1.87
C VAL A 13 -1.92 10.00 2.95
N TYR A 14 -2.78 10.99 3.18
CA TYR A 14 -2.70 11.93 4.29
C TYR A 14 -3.69 11.49 5.37
N LEU A 15 -3.20 11.26 6.57
CA LEU A 15 -4.03 11.01 7.73
C LEU A 15 -4.40 12.33 8.38
N GLN A 16 -5.62 12.40 8.90
CA GLN A 16 -6.03 13.54 9.72
C GLN A 16 -5.12 13.65 10.96
N LYS A 17 -4.90 14.88 11.42
CA LYS A 17 -4.08 15.15 12.60
C LYS A 17 -4.57 14.32 13.80
N GLY A 18 -3.64 13.69 14.50
CA GLY A 18 -3.94 12.84 15.67
C GLY A 18 -4.48 11.44 15.34
N LYS A 19 -4.68 11.09 14.06
CA LYS A 19 -5.01 9.72 13.65
C LYS A 19 -3.75 8.93 13.36
N THR A 20 -3.71 7.70 13.86
CA THR A 20 -2.61 6.74 13.63
C THR A 20 -3.09 5.66 12.67
N MET A 21 -2.21 5.15 11.81
CA MET A 21 -2.51 3.97 11.01
C MET A 21 -2.75 2.78 11.92
N ASN A 22 -3.82 2.04 11.65
CA ASN A 22 -4.02 0.71 12.22
C ASN A 22 -4.05 -0.32 11.08
N SER A 23 -3.93 -1.59 11.44
CA SER A 23 -3.86 -2.68 10.46
C SER A 23 -5.08 -2.74 9.55
N LYS A 24 -6.29 -2.51 10.07
CA LYS A 24 -7.53 -2.55 9.27
C LYS A 24 -7.54 -1.46 8.20
N TYR A 25 -7.19 -0.24 8.58
CA TYR A 25 -7.05 0.88 7.66
C TYR A 25 -5.97 0.60 6.61
N TYR A 26 -4.86 -0.01 7.02
CA TYR A 26 -3.79 -0.38 6.12
C TYR A 26 -4.21 -1.45 5.09
N CYS A 27 -4.95 -2.49 5.50
CA CYS A 27 -5.46 -3.50 4.56
C CYS A 27 -6.40 -2.89 3.51
N ASN A 28 -7.26 -1.95 3.92
CA ASN A 28 -8.10 -1.21 2.97
C ASN A 28 -7.26 -0.39 1.99
N LEU A 29 -6.18 0.22 2.48
CA LEU A 29 -5.25 0.99 1.67
C LEU A 29 -4.51 0.14 0.64
N LEU A 30 -4.10 -1.08 1.01
CA LEU A 30 -3.51 -2.04 0.07
C LEU A 30 -4.49 -2.44 -1.03
N GLY A 31 -5.78 -2.57 -0.72
CA GLY A 31 -6.82 -2.78 -1.74
C GLY A 31 -6.95 -1.61 -2.72
N LEU A 32 -6.90 -0.38 -2.23
CA LEU A 32 -6.89 0.81 -3.09
C LEU A 32 -5.61 0.89 -3.94
N LEU A 33 -4.46 0.52 -3.36
CA LEU A 33 -3.19 0.49 -4.06
C LEU A 33 -3.22 -0.49 -5.25
N ASP A 34 -3.79 -1.68 -5.08
CA ASP A 34 -3.96 -2.66 -6.16
C ASP A 34 -4.77 -2.08 -7.34
N VAL A 35 -5.88 -1.38 -7.05
CA VAL A 35 -6.66 -0.67 -8.07
C VAL A 35 -5.80 0.38 -8.78
N LYS A 36 -5.06 1.21 -8.04
CA LYS A 36 -4.23 2.27 -8.62
C LYS A 36 -3.07 1.73 -9.45
N ILE A 37 -2.50 0.59 -9.07
CA ILE A 37 -1.49 -0.10 -9.85
C ILE A 37 -2.08 -0.55 -11.18
N ARG A 38 -3.25 -1.21 -11.19
CA ARG A 38 -3.92 -1.62 -12.43
C ARG A 38 -4.27 -0.46 -13.35
N GLU A 39 -4.66 0.69 -12.79
CA GLU A 39 -4.97 1.90 -13.56
C GLU A 39 -3.71 2.56 -14.15
N LYS A 40 -2.64 2.69 -13.36
CA LYS A 40 -1.46 3.51 -13.72
C LYS A 40 -0.30 2.72 -14.33
N ARG A 41 -0.32 1.39 -14.25
CA ARG A 41 0.78 0.51 -14.68
C ARG A 41 0.25 -0.61 -15.55
N LEU A 42 0.71 -0.64 -16.80
CA LEU A 42 0.50 -1.80 -17.67
C LEU A 42 1.43 -2.94 -17.23
N LEU A 43 0.93 -3.81 -16.37
CA LEU A 43 1.67 -4.97 -15.88
C LEU A 43 1.55 -6.14 -16.87
N LYS A 44 2.47 -6.19 -17.83
CA LYS A 44 2.59 -7.35 -18.74
C LYS A 44 3.16 -8.56 -17.98
N LYS A 45 2.29 -9.35 -17.32
CA LYS A 45 2.62 -10.61 -16.60
C LYS A 45 3.78 -10.52 -15.57
N LYS A 46 4.16 -9.33 -15.13
CA LYS A 46 5.23 -9.15 -14.14
C LYS A 46 4.68 -9.31 -12.73
N ARG A 47 5.37 -10.09 -11.89
CA ARG A 47 5.10 -10.15 -10.46
C ARG A 47 5.49 -8.81 -9.82
N ILE A 48 4.63 -8.29 -8.96
CA ILE A 48 4.92 -7.09 -8.16
C ILE A 48 5.77 -7.53 -6.97
N VAL A 49 6.90 -6.87 -6.75
CA VAL A 49 7.65 -6.96 -5.50
C VAL A 49 7.26 -5.76 -4.65
N PHE A 50 6.70 -6.02 -3.48
CA PHE A 50 6.26 -4.98 -2.57
C PHE A 50 7.28 -4.80 -1.44
N HIS A 51 7.87 -3.61 -1.36
CA HIS A 51 8.88 -3.27 -0.35
C HIS A 51 8.33 -2.23 0.62
N GLN A 52 8.44 -2.53 1.90
CA GLN A 52 7.99 -1.71 3.03
C GLN A 52 8.87 -2.01 4.24
N ASP A 53 8.81 -1.15 5.25
CA ASP A 53 9.45 -1.41 6.53
C ASP A 53 8.68 -2.46 7.37
N ASN A 54 9.25 -2.83 8.52
CA ASN A 54 8.66 -3.79 9.45
C ASN A 54 7.79 -3.13 10.54
N ALA A 55 7.14 -2.00 10.25
CA ALA A 55 6.23 -1.39 11.21
C ALA A 55 5.14 -2.39 11.65
N ARG A 56 4.74 -2.36 12.93
CA ARG A 56 3.80 -3.36 13.50
C ARG A 56 2.51 -3.52 12.71
N VAL A 57 2.03 -2.43 12.11
CA VAL A 57 0.81 -2.46 11.28
C VAL A 57 1.04 -3.22 9.97
N HIS A 58 2.23 -3.13 9.38
CA HIS A 58 2.61 -3.82 8.14
C HIS A 58 2.84 -5.32 8.34
N THR A 59 3.31 -5.72 9.53
CA THR A 59 3.60 -7.12 9.86
C THR A 59 2.52 -7.78 10.73
N SER A 60 1.39 -7.11 10.95
CA SER A 60 0.29 -7.68 11.74
C SER A 60 -0.37 -8.86 11.02
N VAL A 61 -0.95 -9.80 11.77
CA VAL A 61 -1.65 -10.98 11.22
C VAL A 61 -2.70 -10.58 10.18
N LEU A 62 -3.47 -9.51 10.47
CA LEU A 62 -4.51 -9.01 9.57
C LEU A 62 -3.94 -8.50 8.24
N THR A 63 -2.76 -7.89 8.27
CA THR A 63 -2.11 -7.35 7.06
C THR A 63 -1.38 -8.43 6.28
N MET A 64 -0.70 -9.36 6.96
CA MET A 64 -0.01 -10.46 6.29
C MET A 64 -0.97 -11.46 5.63
N ALA A 65 -2.23 -11.51 6.08
CA ALA A 65 -3.29 -12.31 5.47
C ALA A 65 -3.98 -11.62 4.27
N LYS A 66 -3.60 -10.39 3.91
CA LYS A 66 -4.20 -9.60 2.83
C LYS A 66 -3.53 -9.85 1.49
#